data_AF-A0A1B8S0H3-F1
#
_entry.id   AF-A0A1B8S0H3-F1
#
_cell.length_a   1.000
_cell.length_b   1.000
_cell.length_c   1.000
_cell.angle_alpha   90.00
_cell.angle_beta   90.00
_cell.angle_gamma   90.00
#
_symmetry.space_group_name_H-M   'P 1'
#
loop_
_entity.id
_entity.type
_entity.pdbx_description
1 polymer ?
#
loop_
_entity_poly.entity_id
_entity_poly.type
_entity_poly.pdbx_seq_one_letter_code
_entity_poly.pdbx_strand_id
1 'polypeptide(L)'
;MSEISKLAELRKMLLGMEQALGLENLSAVERDIYYAACDISDSQDDFRTIGLQKHSLVAGISRPTFFRALKSLVQKGYLSPSDTSDRGKYVVKHPSAKN
;
A
#
# COMPACT_ATOMS: atom_id res chain seq x y z
N MET A 1 -13.15 29.37 2.03
CA MET A 1 -12.45 28.26 1.35
C MET A 1 -13.47 27.17 1.12
N SER A 2 -13.62 26.64 -0.10
CA SER A 2 -14.61 25.59 -0.38
C SER A 2 -14.12 24.23 0.15
N GLU A 3 -15.04 23.27 0.35
CA GLU A 3 -14.67 21.90 0.75
C GLU A 3 -13.72 21.25 -0.29
N ILE A 4 -13.91 21.56 -1.57
CA ILE A 4 -13.01 21.11 -2.65
C ILE A 4 -11.61 21.72 -2.49
N SER A 5 -11.49 22.99 -2.10
CA SER A 5 -10.19 23.60 -1.83
C SER A 5 -9.47 22.94 -0.65
N LYS A 6 -10.20 22.56 0.42
CA LYS A 6 -9.61 21.81 1.55
C LYS A 6 -9.12 20.44 1.12
N LEU A 7 -9.91 19.72 0.31
CA LEU A 7 -9.52 18.42 -0.24
C LEU A 7 -8.27 18.52 -1.12
N ALA A 8 -8.15 19.58 -1.92
CA ALA A 8 -6.96 19.83 -2.72
C ALA A 8 -5.71 20.03 -1.86
N GLU A 9 -5.81 20.76 -0.75
CA GLU A 9 -4.69 20.94 0.19
C GLU A 9 -4.30 19.63 0.88
N LEU A 10 -5.26 18.81 1.30
CA LEU A 10 -4.98 17.45 1.81
C LEU A 10 -4.27 16.59 0.76
N ARG A 11 -4.68 16.66 -0.51
CA ARG A 11 -4.04 15.91 -1.58
C ARG A 11 -2.61 16.36 -1.84
N LYS A 12 -2.31 17.67 -1.75
CA LYS A 12 -0.94 18.19 -1.85
C LYS A 12 -0.07 17.72 -0.69
N MET A 13 -0.61 17.72 0.53
CA MET A 13 0.11 17.23 1.71
C MET A 13 0.46 15.75 1.56
N LEU A 14 -0.50 14.91 1.16
CA LEU A 14 -0.27 13.49 0.89
C LEU A 14 0.81 13.29 -0.18
N LEU A 15 0.75 14.06 -1.28
CA LEU A 15 1.75 13.99 -2.35
C LEU A 15 3.16 14.36 -1.83
N GLY A 16 3.27 15.39 -1.00
CA GLY A 16 4.56 15.78 -0.41
C GLY A 16 5.12 14.69 0.52
N MET A 17 4.27 14.03 1.30
CA MET A 17 4.67 12.90 2.14
C MET A 17 5.10 11.68 1.31
N GLU A 18 4.35 11.38 0.24
CA GLU A 18 4.69 10.32 -0.72
C GLU A 18 6.09 10.53 -1.28
N GLN A 19 6.42 11.75 -1.70
CA GLN A 19 7.73 12.10 -2.23
C GLN A 19 8.84 12.01 -1.17
N ALA A 20 8.58 12.49 0.05
CA ALA A 20 9.55 12.40 1.14
C ALA A 20 9.88 10.95 1.53
N LEU A 21 8.94 10.03 1.31
CA LEU A 21 9.09 8.60 1.60
C LEU A 21 9.52 7.76 0.37
N GLY A 22 9.74 8.37 -0.80
CA GLY A 22 10.13 7.66 -2.03
C GLY A 22 8.99 6.88 -2.72
N LEU A 23 7.74 7.11 -2.32
CA LEU A 23 6.54 6.43 -2.81
C LEU A 23 5.98 7.01 -4.12
N GLU A 24 6.57 8.10 -4.63
CA GLU A 24 6.17 8.73 -5.89
C GLU A 24 6.35 7.80 -7.10
N ASN A 25 7.25 6.81 -6.99
CA ASN A 25 7.51 5.81 -8.03
C ASN A 25 6.49 4.66 -8.05
N LEU A 26 5.55 4.65 -7.11
CA LEU A 26 4.40 3.75 -7.10
C LEU A 26 3.26 4.35 -7.93
N SER A 27 2.50 3.52 -8.61
CA SER A 27 1.20 3.91 -9.17
C SER A 27 0.19 4.15 -8.05
N ALA A 28 -0.92 4.85 -8.35
CA ALA A 28 -1.98 5.06 -7.36
C ALA A 28 -2.50 3.73 -6.76
N VAL A 29 -2.72 2.73 -7.62
CA VAL A 29 -3.15 1.38 -7.22
C VAL A 29 -2.13 0.70 -6.29
N GLU A 30 -0.83 0.85 -6.57
CA GLU A 30 0.21 0.30 -5.70
C GLU A 30 0.24 1.01 -4.35
N ARG A 31 0.08 2.34 -4.31
CA ARG A 31 -0.01 3.09 -3.05
C ARG A 31 -1.24 2.71 -2.23
N ASP A 32 -2.41 2.59 -2.87
CA ASP A 32 -3.64 2.17 -2.20
C ASP A 32 -3.49 0.78 -1.57
N ILE A 33 -2.85 -0.17 -2.28
CA ILE A 33 -2.56 -1.51 -1.76
C ILE A 33 -1.54 -1.47 -0.62
N TYR A 34 -0.47 -0.67 -0.75
CA TYR A 34 0.55 -0.55 0.27
C TYR A 34 0.01 0.09 1.55
N TYR A 35 -0.75 1.18 1.44
CA TYR A 35 -1.42 1.82 2.58
C TYR A 35 -2.44 0.91 3.24
N ALA A 36 -3.25 0.21 2.45
CA ALA A 36 -4.18 -0.78 2.97
C ALA A 36 -3.44 -1.92 3.71
N ALA A 37 -2.27 -2.35 3.22
CA ALA A 37 -1.47 -3.38 3.87
C ALA A 37 -0.92 -2.89 5.21
N CYS A 38 -0.38 -1.66 5.27
CA CYS A 38 0.07 -1.04 6.53
C CYS A 38 -1.06 -0.83 7.55
N ASP A 39 -2.29 -0.56 7.11
CA ASP A 39 -3.43 -0.35 8.00
C ASP A 39 -3.93 -1.66 8.64
N ILE A 40 -3.92 -2.76 7.89
CA ILE A 40 -4.44 -4.05 8.36
C ILE A 40 -3.36 -4.99 8.92
N SER A 41 -2.08 -4.64 8.79
CA SER A 41 -0.99 -5.47 9.27
C SER A 41 -1.02 -5.60 10.79
N ASP A 42 -0.71 -6.80 11.28
CA ASP A 42 -0.63 -7.04 12.72
C ASP A 42 0.70 -6.53 13.33
N SER A 43 0.95 -6.83 14.61
CA SER A 43 2.16 -6.42 15.32
C SER A 43 3.49 -6.93 14.72
N GLN A 44 3.45 -7.85 13.76
CA GLN A 44 4.59 -8.40 13.04
C GLN A 44 4.64 -7.92 11.58
N ASP A 45 3.92 -6.86 11.25
CA ASP A 45 3.74 -6.34 9.90
C ASP A 45 3.11 -7.35 8.92
N ASP A 46 2.47 -8.40 9.47
CA ASP A 46 1.92 -9.52 8.71
C ASP A 46 0.45 -9.26 8.35
N PHE A 47 0.04 -9.61 7.12
CA PHE A 47 -1.35 -9.54 6.68
C PHE A 47 -1.72 -10.67 5.71
N ARG A 48 -3.03 -10.92 5.57
CA ARG A 48 -3.58 -11.85 4.59
C ARG A 48 -4.28 -11.13 3.45
N THR A 49 -4.00 -11.56 2.21
CA THR A 49 -4.61 -11.00 0.98
C THR A 49 -6.13 -11.01 0.98
N ILE A 50 -6.78 -11.98 1.63
CA ILE A 50 -8.25 -12.04 1.75
C ILE A 50 -8.80 -10.89 2.60
N GLY A 51 -8.09 -10.49 3.67
CA GLY A 51 -8.44 -9.32 4.46
C GLY A 51 -8.18 -8.04 3.67
N LEU A 52 -7.01 -7.98 3.03
CA LEU A 52 -6.61 -6.83 2.21
C LEU A 52 -7.61 -6.52 1.11
N GLN A 53 -8.10 -7.51 0.36
CA GLN A 53 -9.09 -7.32 -0.72
C GLN A 53 -10.42 -6.70 -0.26
N LYS A 54 -10.70 -6.68 1.05
CA LYS A 54 -11.91 -6.06 1.62
C LYS A 54 -11.66 -4.64 2.13
N HIS A 55 -10.42 -4.17 2.17
CA HIS A 55 -10.07 -2.84 2.66
C HIS A 55 -10.64 -1.73 1.76
N SER A 56 -11.10 -0.64 2.34
CA SER A 56 -11.82 0.45 1.65
C SER A 56 -11.02 1.06 0.48
N LEU A 57 -9.70 1.17 0.62
CA LEU A 57 -8.82 1.68 -0.44
C LEU A 57 -8.71 0.76 -1.66
N VAL A 58 -9.02 -0.54 -1.52
CA VAL A 58 -8.79 -1.53 -2.59
C VAL A 58 -10.03 -2.31 -3.00
N ALA A 59 -11.15 -2.16 -2.28
CA ALA A 59 -12.38 -2.91 -2.53
C ALA A 59 -12.95 -2.71 -3.96
N GLY A 60 -12.66 -1.57 -4.60
CA GLY A 60 -13.04 -1.28 -5.99
C GLY A 60 -12.07 -1.79 -7.05
N ILE A 61 -10.92 -2.36 -6.67
CA ILE A 61 -9.88 -2.81 -7.60
C ILE A 61 -10.22 -4.22 -8.10
N SER A 62 -10.20 -4.41 -9.43
CA SER A 62 -10.43 -5.73 -10.00
C SER A 62 -9.36 -6.73 -9.55
N ARG A 63 -9.75 -7.98 -9.35
CA ARG A 63 -8.85 -9.05 -8.90
C ARG A 63 -7.56 -9.16 -9.75
N PRO A 64 -7.60 -9.10 -11.10
CA PRO A 64 -6.38 -9.11 -11.91
C PRO A 64 -5.47 -7.90 -11.65
N THR A 65 -6.04 -6.70 -11.50
CA THR A 65 -5.27 -5.48 -11.20
C THR A 65 -4.64 -5.55 -9.81
N PHE A 66 -5.39 -6.03 -8.82
CA PHE A 66 -4.90 -6.22 -7.45
C PHE A 66 -3.66 -7.13 -7.43
N PHE A 67 -3.73 -8.32 -8.02
CA PHE A 67 -2.61 -9.25 -7.98
C PHE A 67 -1.41 -8.80 -8.83
N ARG A 68 -1.63 -8.06 -9.92
CA ARG A 68 -0.52 -7.44 -10.68
C ARG A 68 0.22 -6.40 -9.82
N ALA A 69 -0.52 -5.52 -9.15
CA ALA A 69 0.07 -4.50 -8.28
C ALA A 69 0.73 -5.12 -7.03
N LEU A 70 0.11 -6.13 -6.41
CA LEU A 70 0.71 -6.88 -5.30
C LEU A 70 2.06 -7.49 -5.71
N LYS A 71 2.12 -8.15 -6.87
CA LYS A 71 3.37 -8.70 -7.41
C LYS A 71 4.42 -7.62 -7.64
N SER A 72 4.01 -6.48 -8.19
CA SER A 72 4.91 -5.34 -8.42
C SER A 72 5.49 -4.78 -7.11
N LEU A 73 4.66 -4.63 -6.07
CA LEU A 73 5.10 -4.19 -4.74
C LEU A 73 6.11 -5.16 -4.11
N VAL A 74 5.92 -6.48 -4.31
CA VAL A 74 6.89 -7.49 -3.89
C VAL A 74 8.21 -7.34 -4.65
N GLN A 75 8.16 -7.17 -5.97
CA GLN A 75 9.35 -6.96 -6.80
C GLN A 75 10.11 -5.68 -6.45
N LYS A 76 9.39 -4.63 -6.06
CA LYS A 76 9.95 -3.35 -5.62
C LYS A 76 10.41 -3.35 -4.16
N GLY A 77 10.18 -4.44 -3.41
CA GLY A 77 10.65 -4.61 -2.05
C GLY A 77 9.78 -3.94 -0.97
N TYR A 78 8.58 -3.46 -1.30
CA TYR A 78 7.63 -2.89 -0.32
C TYR A 78 6.85 -3.94 0.44
N LEU A 79 6.75 -5.16 -0.11
CA LEU A 79 6.09 -6.31 0.49
C LEU A 79 6.96 -7.55 0.30
N SER A 80 6.82 -8.54 1.15
CA SER A 80 7.39 -9.88 0.92
C SER A 80 6.38 -10.96 1.27
N PRO A 81 6.43 -12.15 0.64
CA PRO A 81 5.75 -13.31 1.20
C PRO A 81 6.20 -13.53 2.65
N SER A 82 5.29 -14.00 3.51
CA SER A 82 5.66 -14.44 4.85
C SER A 82 6.47 -15.74 4.76
N ASP A 83 7.45 -15.92 5.66
CA ASP A 83 8.28 -17.14 5.74
C ASP A 83 7.49 -18.35 6.26
N THR A 84 6.27 -18.11 6.75
CA THR A 84 5.33 -19.16 7.13
C THR A 84 4.74 -19.85 5.90
N SER A 85 4.51 -21.17 5.96
CA SER A 85 3.95 -21.95 4.83
C SER A 85 2.49 -21.61 4.46
N ASP A 86 1.94 -20.52 5.00
CA ASP A 86 0.59 -20.04 4.75
C ASP A 86 0.54 -19.21 3.46
N ARG A 87 0.02 -19.83 2.41
CA ARG A 87 -0.22 -19.14 1.13
C ARG A 87 -1.08 -17.90 1.34
N GLY A 88 -0.67 -16.80 0.72
CA GLY A 88 -1.43 -15.55 0.73
C GLY A 88 -1.21 -14.67 1.96
N LYS A 89 -0.23 -15.03 2.82
CA LYS A 89 0.30 -14.20 3.89
C LYS A 89 1.54 -13.42 3.39
N TYR A 90 1.59 -12.13 3.73
CA TYR A 90 2.65 -11.21 3.31
C TYR A 90 3.05 -10.33 4.49
N VAL A 91 4.28 -9.82 4.44
CA VAL A 91 4.85 -8.86 5.40
C VAL A 91 5.00 -7.51 4.71
N VAL A 92 4.64 -6.43 5.40
CA VAL A 92 4.97 -5.06 4.98
C VAL A 92 6.45 -4.80 5.19
N LYS A 93 7.10 -4.13 4.23
CA LYS A 93 8.47 -3.65 4.35
C LYS A 93 8.47 -2.14 4.29
N HIS A 94 8.91 -1.51 5.38
CA HIS A 94 9.07 -0.07 5.41
C HIS A 94 10.36 0.32 4.67
N PRO A 95 10.29 1.22 3.68
CA PRO A 95 11.49 1.74 3.06
C PRO A 95 12.32 2.42 4.14
N SER A 96 13.51 1.89 4.44
CA SER A 96 14.51 2.59 5.23
C SER A 96 14.78 3.91 4.53
N ALA A 97 14.61 5.04 5.24
CA ALA A 97 15.02 6.33 4.72
C ALA A 97 16.45 6.19 4.17
N LYS A 98 16.64 6.46 2.87
CA LYS A 98 17.99 6.53 2.30
C LYS A 98 18.72 7.63 3.07
N ASN A 99 19.74 7.24 3.84
CA ASN A 99 20.75 8.17 4.38
C ASN A 99 21.36 9.00 3.25
#